data_AF-A0A7V9S9J9-F1
#
_entry.id   AF-A0A7V9S9J9-F1
#
_cell.length_a   1.000
_cell.length_b   1.000
_cell.length_c   1.000
_cell.angle_alpha   90.00
_cell.angle_beta   90.00
_cell.angle_gamma   90.00
#
_symmetry.space_group_name_H-M   'P 1'
#
loop_
_entity.id
_entity.type
_entity.pdbx_description
1 polymer ?
#
loop_
_entity_poly.entity_id
_entity_poly.type
_entity_poly.pdbx_seq_one_letter_code
_entity_poly.pdbx_strand_id
1 'polypeptide(L)'
;MIRQIFIVSAINFRSMGQRFWQSMVIVVGLAATIGVLLSMNSLSEGTLRAYLSAGDPGRAIVVSTGASSEPSSHITRDQAKLISVAPGIARDVDGVPLADFGINATLPVVRND
;
A
#
# COMPACT_ATOMS: atom_id res chain seq x y z
N MET A 1 46.91 -1.83 24.05
CA MET A 1 46.34 -1.07 22.92
C MET A 1 44.83 -0.88 23.03
N ILE A 2 44.00 -1.91 23.31
CA ILE A 2 42.54 -1.76 23.55
C ILE A 2 42.20 -0.67 24.60
N ARG A 3 42.98 -0.57 25.68
CA ARG A 3 42.76 0.42 26.75
C ARG A 3 42.92 1.87 26.27
N GLN A 4 43.82 2.13 25.33
CA GLN A 4 43.99 3.46 24.74
C GLN A 4 42.84 3.83 23.82
N ILE A 5 42.35 2.89 23.01
CA ILE A 5 41.17 3.09 22.14
C ILE A 5 39.98 3.49 23.02
N PHE A 6 39.74 2.75 24.10
CA PHE A 6 38.63 3.03 25.02
C PHE A 6 38.74 4.40 25.69
N ILE A 7 39.95 4.81 26.09
CA ILE A 7 40.19 6.12 26.71
C ILE A 7 39.95 7.26 25.70
N VAL A 8 40.43 7.13 24.46
CA VAL A 8 40.22 8.15 23.42
C VAL A 8 38.74 8.26 23.05
N SER A 9 38.02 7.13 22.94
CA SER A 9 36.56 7.14 22.73
C SER A 9 35.80 7.78 23.89
N ALA A 10 36.16 7.45 25.14
CA ALA A 10 35.53 8.03 26.32
C ALA A 10 35.75 9.55 26.43
N ILE A 11 36.92 10.06 26.06
CA ILE A 11 37.20 11.50 26.01
C ILE A 11 36.33 12.19 24.93
N ASN A 12 36.17 11.57 23.77
CA ASN A 12 35.29 12.08 22.70
C ASN A 12 33.81 12.14 23.14
N PHE A 13 33.30 11.08 23.78
CA PHE A 13 31.94 11.07 24.32
C PHE A 13 31.75 12.11 25.45
N ARG A 14 32.76 12.31 26.30
CA ARG A 14 32.72 13.29 27.37
C ARG A 14 32.83 14.73 26.86
N SER A 15 33.53 14.97 25.76
CA SER A 15 33.61 16.30 25.13
C SER A 15 32.31 16.70 24.40
N MET A 16 31.56 15.72 23.87
CA MET A 16 30.23 15.95 23.29
C MET A 16 29.25 16.57 24.31
N GLY A 17 29.36 16.17 25.59
CA GLY A 17 28.53 16.71 26.68
C GLY A 17 28.73 18.22 26.93
N GLN A 18 29.91 18.78 26.65
CA GLN A 18 30.16 20.22 26.80
C GLN A 18 29.45 21.07 25.74
N ARG A 19 28.99 20.46 24.64
CA ARG A 19 28.26 21.11 23.54
C ARG A 19 26.88 20.47 23.33
N PHE A 20 26.26 20.03 24.43
CA PHE A 20 24.98 19.33 24.44
C PHE A 20 23.91 20.02 23.57
N TRP A 21 23.85 21.35 23.59
CA TRP A 21 22.90 22.12 22.80
C TRP A 21 23.11 21.97 21.28
N GLN A 22 24.36 22.01 20.81
CA GLN A 22 24.66 21.85 19.38
C GLN A 22 24.46 20.40 18.93
N SER A 23 24.78 19.43 19.78
CA SER A 23 24.57 18.01 19.48
C SER A 23 23.08 17.65 19.40
N MET A 24 22.23 18.22 20.27
CA MET A 24 20.79 17.97 20.24
C MET A 24 20.12 18.41 18.93
N VAL A 25 20.53 19.54 18.34
CA VAL A 25 19.96 20.02 17.08
C VAL A 25 20.16 18.99 15.95
N ILE A 26 21.36 18.39 15.90
CA ILE A 26 21.69 17.37 14.89
C ILE A 26 20.81 16.14 15.08
N VAL A 27 20.66 15.67 16.32
CA VAL A 27 19.82 14.49 16.64
C VAL A 27 18.36 14.75 16.30
N VAL A 28 17.82 15.91 16.64
CA VAL A 28 16.43 16.28 16.34
C VAL A 28 16.21 16.38 14.83
N GLY A 29 17.15 16.99 14.08
CA GLY A 29 17.07 17.05 12.63
C GLY A 29 17.09 15.67 11.97
N LEU A 30 17.92 14.76 12.49
CA LEU A 30 17.99 13.38 12.00
C LEU A 30 16.73 12.59 12.36
N ALA A 31 16.20 12.76 13.57
CA ALA A 31 14.96 12.13 14.01
C ALA A 31 13.76 12.58 13.16
N ALA A 32 13.67 13.87 12.84
CA ALA A 32 12.62 14.41 11.99
C ALA A 32 12.66 13.80 10.57
N THR A 33 13.85 13.76 9.96
CA THR A 33 14.03 13.19 8.62
C THR A 33 13.76 11.69 8.57
N ILE A 34 14.32 10.93 9.52
CA ILE A 34 14.04 9.49 9.64
C ILE A 34 12.55 9.24 9.87
N GLY A 35 11.88 10.05 10.71
CA GLY A 35 10.45 9.93 10.99
C GLY A 35 9.57 10.09 9.74
N VAL A 36 9.89 11.04 8.86
CA VAL A 36 9.17 11.22 7.59
C VAL A 36 9.37 10.01 6.67
N LEU A 37 10.63 9.57 6.49
CA LEU A 37 10.94 8.43 5.64
C LEU A 37 10.29 7.14 6.15
N LEU A 38 10.33 6.89 7.46
CA LEU A 38 9.65 5.76 8.10
C LEU A 38 8.13 5.80 7.88
N SER A 39 7.51 6.98 8.00
CA SER A 39 6.07 7.15 7.82
C SER A 39 5.67 6.81 6.38
N MET A 40 6.39 7.33 5.39
CA MET A 40 6.11 7.05 3.98
C MET A 40 6.36 5.56 3.63
N ASN A 41 7.41 4.96 4.21
CA ASN A 41 7.67 3.52 4.01
C ASN A 41 6.56 2.66 4.62
N SER A 42 6.13 2.98 5.85
CA SER A 42 5.03 2.29 6.52
C SER A 42 3.71 2.41 5.75
N LEU A 43 3.43 3.54 5.10
CA LEU A 43 2.24 3.69 4.25
C LEU A 43 2.34 2.82 3.01
N SER A 44 3.52 2.73 2.41
CA SER A 44 3.76 1.92 1.21
C SER A 44 3.57 0.42 1.52
N GLU A 45 4.15 -0.06 2.61
CA GLU A 45 3.99 -1.44 3.06
C GLU A 45 2.58 -1.73 3.59
N GLY A 46 1.98 -0.78 4.32
CA GLY A 46 0.64 -0.90 4.86
C GLY A 46 -0.43 -1.03 3.78
N THR A 47 -0.31 -0.23 2.72
CA THR A 47 -1.20 -0.32 1.56
C THR A 47 -1.02 -1.64 0.82
N LEU A 48 0.22 -2.07 0.53
CA LEU A 48 0.49 -3.37 -0.08
C LEU A 48 -0.13 -4.52 0.73
N ARG A 49 0.05 -4.50 2.05
CA ARG A 49 -0.51 -5.52 2.93
C ARG A 49 -2.04 -5.49 2.97
N ALA A 50 -2.65 -4.31 2.94
CA ALA A 50 -4.10 -4.18 2.85
C ALA A 50 -4.64 -4.74 1.52
N TYR A 51 -3.97 -4.46 0.39
CA TYR A 51 -4.35 -5.01 -0.91
C TYR A 51 -4.23 -6.54 -0.95
N LEU A 52 -3.12 -7.09 -0.43
CA LEU A 52 -2.93 -8.54 -0.37
C LEU A 52 -3.92 -9.23 0.57
N SER A 53 -4.25 -8.60 1.70
CA SER A 53 -5.17 -9.17 2.69
C SER A 53 -6.64 -9.01 2.34
N ALA A 54 -7.00 -8.04 1.50
CA ALA A 54 -8.36 -7.84 1.03
C ALA A 54 -8.76 -8.84 -0.07
N GLY A 55 -7.79 -9.53 -0.68
CA GLY A 55 -8.04 -10.55 -1.69
C GLY A 55 -8.56 -11.85 -1.07
N ASP A 56 -9.78 -12.25 -1.44
CA ASP A 56 -10.29 -13.60 -1.17
C ASP A 56 -9.76 -14.56 -2.25
N PRO A 57 -9.05 -15.65 -1.89
CA PRO A 57 -8.59 -16.65 -2.87
C PRO A 57 -9.74 -17.31 -3.65
N GLY A 58 -10.98 -17.22 -3.18
CA GLY A 58 -12.18 -17.68 -3.90
C GLY A 58 -12.72 -16.70 -4.96
N ARG A 59 -12.21 -15.46 -5.01
CA ARG A 59 -12.73 -14.41 -5.90
C ARG A 59 -11.82 -14.22 -7.13
N ALA A 60 -12.33 -14.58 -8.30
CA ALA A 60 -11.67 -14.30 -9.57
C ALA A 60 -12.17 -12.97 -10.17
N ILE A 61 -11.25 -12.21 -10.78
CA ILE A 61 -11.58 -10.99 -11.54
C ILE A 61 -11.47 -11.32 -13.03
N VAL A 62 -12.53 -11.06 -13.79
CA VAL A 62 -12.59 -11.30 -15.24
C VAL A 62 -12.52 -9.97 -15.99
N VAL A 63 -11.59 -9.85 -16.93
CA VAL A 63 -11.40 -8.67 -17.79
C VAL A 63 -11.50 -9.05 -19.27
N SER A 64 -11.93 -8.12 -20.12
CA SER A 64 -12.02 -8.37 -21.56
C SER A 64 -10.64 -8.63 -22.17
N THR A 65 -10.56 -9.50 -23.18
CA THR A 65 -9.31 -9.74 -23.91
C THR A 65 -8.77 -8.44 -24.51
N GLY A 66 -7.51 -8.09 -24.19
CA GLY A 66 -6.86 -6.84 -24.62
C GLY A 66 -6.97 -5.66 -23.64
N ALA A 67 -7.69 -5.80 -22.53
CA ALA A 67 -7.68 -4.80 -21.47
C ALA A 67 -6.38 -4.87 -20.65
N SER A 68 -5.68 -3.75 -20.53
CA SER A 68 -4.46 -3.62 -19.73
C SER A 68 -4.72 -3.55 -18.23
N SER A 69 -5.93 -3.17 -17.82
CA SER A 69 -6.36 -3.04 -16.43
C SER A 69 -7.89 -3.09 -16.36
N GLU A 70 -8.44 -3.33 -15.16
CA GLU A 70 -9.89 -3.34 -14.94
C GLU A 70 -10.62 -2.09 -15.48
N PRO A 71 -10.07 -0.85 -15.37
CA PRO A 71 -10.70 0.35 -15.93
C PRO A 71 -10.75 0.42 -17.45
N SER A 72 -9.87 -0.32 -18.14
CA SER A 72 -9.86 -0.40 -19.62
C SER A 72 -10.65 -1.62 -20.14
N SER A 73 -11.32 -2.34 -19.25
CA SER A 73 -12.16 -3.49 -19.60
C SER A 73 -13.48 -3.04 -20.21
N HIS A 74 -13.80 -3.60 -21.37
CA HIS A 74 -15.08 -3.40 -22.04
C HIS A 74 -15.85 -4.72 -22.08
N ILE A 75 -16.58 -5.01 -21.00
CA ILE A 75 -17.50 -6.15 -20.93
C ILE A 75 -18.93 -5.61 -21.00
N THR A 76 -19.68 -6.04 -22.02
CA THR A 76 -21.10 -5.66 -22.13
C THR A 76 -21.96 -6.46 -21.14
N ARG A 77 -23.12 -5.93 -20.76
CA ARG A 77 -24.01 -6.56 -19.77
C ARG A 77 -24.47 -7.96 -20.16
N ASP A 78 -24.60 -8.22 -21.46
CA ASP A 78 -24.99 -9.53 -21.99
C ASP A 78 -23.86 -10.56 -21.84
N GLN A 79 -22.63 -10.16 -22.19
CA GLN A 79 -21.43 -10.98 -21.95
C GLN A 79 -21.23 -11.27 -20.47
N ALA A 80 -21.43 -10.26 -19.61
CA ALA A 80 -21.32 -10.42 -18.16
C ALA A 80 -22.33 -11.46 -17.64
N LYS A 81 -23.58 -11.41 -18.13
CA LYS A 81 -24.62 -12.37 -17.76
C LYS A 81 -24.25 -13.79 -18.21
N LEU A 82 -23.71 -13.97 -19.41
CA LEU A 82 -23.21 -15.28 -19.87
C LEU A 82 -22.05 -15.80 -19.01
N ILE A 83 -21.12 -14.92 -18.60
CA ILE A 83 -20.00 -15.28 -17.74
C ILE A 83 -20.51 -15.72 -16.35
N SER A 84 -21.53 -15.07 -15.79
CA SER A 84 -22.05 -15.38 -14.45
C SER A 84 -22.63 -16.79 -14.27
N VAL A 85 -23.03 -17.44 -15.36
CA VAL A 85 -23.56 -18.82 -15.35
C VAL A 85 -22.54 -19.86 -15.81
N ALA A 86 -21.28 -19.46 -16.03
CA ALA A 86 -20.22 -20.35 -16.43
C ALA A 86 -19.98 -21.46 -15.37
N PRO A 87 -19.60 -22.68 -15.81
CA PRO A 87 -19.28 -23.78 -14.90
C PRO A 87 -18.06 -23.41 -14.04
N GLY A 88 -18.19 -23.61 -12.72
CA GLY A 88 -17.13 -23.32 -11.74
C GLY A 88 -17.37 -22.10 -10.85
N ILE A 89 -18.42 -21.31 -11.12
CA ILE A 89 -18.82 -20.19 -10.25
C ILE A 89 -19.60 -20.74 -9.04
N ALA A 90 -19.15 -20.34 -7.85
CA ALA A 90 -19.82 -20.69 -6.60
C ALA A 90 -21.26 -20.17 -6.58
N ARG A 91 -22.19 -20.94 -6.01
CA ARG A 91 -23.60 -20.59 -5.90
C ARG A 91 -23.98 -20.47 -4.44
N ASP A 92 -24.87 -19.53 -4.15
CA ASP A 92 -25.45 -19.37 -2.82
C ASP A 92 -26.47 -20.48 -2.52
N VAL A 93 -26.99 -20.52 -1.29
CA VAL A 93 -28.00 -21.49 -0.82
C VAL A 93 -29.27 -21.54 -1.67
N ASP A 94 -29.60 -20.41 -2.32
CA ASP A 94 -30.75 -20.27 -3.22
C ASP A 94 -30.42 -20.62 -4.69
N GLY A 95 -29.20 -21.10 -4.97
CA GLY A 95 -28.75 -21.50 -6.32
C GLY A 95 -28.37 -20.34 -7.24
N VAL A 96 -28.34 -19.11 -6.73
CA VAL A 96 -27.91 -17.91 -7.46
C VAL A 96 -26.38 -17.88 -7.57
N PRO A 97 -25.80 -17.66 -8.76
CA PRO A 97 -24.35 -17.53 -8.91
C PRO A 97 -23.82 -16.31 -8.15
N LEU A 98 -22.74 -16.51 -7.39
CA LEU A 98 -22.01 -15.47 -6.69
C LEU A 98 -21.15 -14.70 -7.70
N ALA A 99 -21.79 -13.80 -8.45
CA ALA A 99 -21.16 -12.94 -9.44
C ALA A 99 -21.57 -11.48 -9.19
N ASP A 100 -20.58 -10.59 -9.18
CA ASP A 100 -20.76 -9.16 -9.01
C ASP A 100 -20.33 -8.43 -10.29
N PHE A 101 -21.17 -7.50 -10.74
CA PHE A 101 -20.95 -6.75 -11.98
C PHE A 101 -20.48 -5.34 -11.65
N GLY A 102 -19.16 -5.12 -11.72
CA GLY A 102 -18.58 -3.78 -11.58
C GLY A 102 -18.98 -2.88 -12.74
N ILE A 103 -19.43 -1.66 -12.43
CA ILE A 103 -19.66 -0.59 -13.41
C ILE A 103 -18.70 0.56 -13.14
N ASN A 104 -17.73 0.76 -14.02
CA ASN A 104 -16.85 1.93 -13.96
C ASN A 104 -17.50 3.08 -14.72
N ALA A 105 -18.34 3.85 -14.02
CA ALA A 105 -18.83 5.11 -14.52
C ALA A 105 -17.88 6.22 -14.08
N THR A 106 -17.03 6.70 -14.99
CA THR A 106 -16.28 7.94 -14.77
C THR A 106 -17.27 9.09 -14.72
N LEU A 107 -17.62 9.55 -13.53
CA LEU A 107 -18.44 10.75 -13.36
C LEU A 107 -17.60 11.97 -13.76
N PRO A 108 -17.99 12.75 -14.79
CA PRO A 108 -17.33 14.02 -15.05
C PRO A 108 -17.63 14.96 -13.87
N VAL A 109 -16.59 15.37 -13.15
CA VAL A 109 -16.71 16.41 -12.13
C VAL A 109 -16.97 17.72 -12.87
N VAL A 110 -18.24 18.05 -13.05
CA VAL A 110 -18.66 19.38 -13.51
C VAL A 110 -18.33 20.33 -12.35
N ARG A 111 -17.19 21.01 -12.47
CA ARG A 111 -16.82 22.11 -11.57
C ARG A 111 -17.78 23.25 -11.88
N ASN A 112 -18.77 23.45 -11.02
CA ASN A 112 -19.62 24.63 -11.07
C ASN A 112 -18.83 25.80 -10.49
N ASP A 113 -18.41 26.71 -11.36
CA ASP A 113 -17.96 28.06 -11.01
C ASP A 113 -19.07 28.91 -10.39
#